data_AF-A0A846QPP5-F1
#
_entry.id   AF-A0A846QPP5-F1
#
_cell.length_a   1.000
_cell.length_b   1.000
_cell.length_c   1.000
_cell.angle_alpha   90.00
_cell.angle_beta   90.00
_cell.angle_gamma   90.00
#
_symmetry.space_group_name_H-M   'P 1'
#
loop_
_entity.id
_entity.type
_entity.pdbx_description
1 polymer ?
#
loop_
_entity_poly.entity_id
_entity_poly.type
_entity_poly.pdbx_seq_one_letter_code
_entity_poly.pdbx_strand_id
1 'polypeptide(L)'
;MTVTAAALEAKIREMYPELDSHSLDVNVMADAATGDWLVTIDKGGTTLSTRITDADARECLEGVKCVHLGVQIGTFIKNYCLGGGACIT
;
A
#
# COMPACT_ATOMS: atom_id res chain seq x y z
N MET A 1 7.86 -7.20 18.13
CA MET A 1 6.49 -6.85 17.69
C MET A 1 6.07 -7.82 16.61
N THR A 2 4.86 -8.36 16.68
CA THR A 2 4.30 -9.22 15.63
C THR A 2 3.63 -8.34 14.58
N VAL A 3 4.04 -8.46 13.33
CA VAL A 3 3.39 -7.76 12.21
C VAL A 3 2.08 -8.47 11.91
N THR A 4 0.99 -7.71 11.74
CA THR A 4 -0.31 -8.24 11.29
C THR A 4 -0.76 -7.47 10.07
N ALA A 5 -1.55 -8.11 9.20
CA ALA A 5 -2.08 -7.46 8.00
C ALA A 5 -2.86 -6.18 8.35
N ALA A 6 -3.72 -6.24 9.37
CA ALA A 6 -4.51 -5.10 9.83
C ALA A 6 -3.63 -3.96 10.37
N ALA A 7 -2.56 -4.26 11.12
CA ALA A 7 -1.66 -3.23 11.62
C ALA A 7 -0.89 -2.55 10.48
N LEU A 8 -0.43 -3.34 9.50
CA LEU A 8 0.31 -2.82 8.35
C LEU A 8 -0.59 -1.98 7.45
N GLU A 9 -1.82 -2.43 7.18
CA GLU A 9 -2.82 -1.68 6.42
C GLU A 9 -3.15 -0.35 7.10
N ALA A 10 -3.46 -0.37 8.41
CA ALA A 10 -3.78 0.84 9.16
C ALA A 10 -2.62 1.84 9.13
N LYS A 11 -1.38 1.36 9.26
CA LYS A 11 -0.19 2.21 9.18
C LYS A 11 0.00 2.82 7.79
N ILE A 12 -0.23 2.04 6.74
CA ILE A 12 -0.15 2.53 5.35
C ILE A 12 -1.20 3.64 5.13
N ARG A 13 -2.45 3.44 5.58
CA ARG A 13 -3.50 4.47 5.48
C ARG A 13 -3.18 5.73 6.28
N GLU A 14 -2.60 5.58 7.48
CA GLU A 14 -2.14 6.72 8.29
C GLU A 14 -1.04 7.53 7.58
N MET A 15 -0.09 6.84 6.95
CA MET A 15 1.05 7.47 6.29
C MET A 15 0.72 8.06 4.91
N TYR A 16 -0.27 7.51 4.23
CA TYR A 16 -0.66 7.88 2.86
C TYR A 16 -2.16 8.23 2.79
N PRO A 17 -2.59 9.36 3.39
CA PRO A 17 -4.00 9.79 3.39
C PRO A 17 -4.53 10.09 1.98
N GLU A 18 -3.66 10.22 0.98
CA GLU A 18 -4.04 10.34 -0.42
C GLU A 18 -4.75 9.08 -0.96
N LEU A 19 -4.51 7.90 -0.35
CA LEU A 19 -5.20 6.66 -0.72
C LEU A 19 -6.70 6.81 -0.50
N ASP A 20 -7.11 7.30 0.67
CA ASP A 20 -8.52 7.57 0.96
C ASP A 20 -9.06 8.75 0.13
N SER A 21 -8.25 9.79 -0.08
CA SER A 21 -8.63 10.97 -0.88
C SER A 21 -8.94 10.62 -2.35
N HIS A 22 -8.26 9.61 -2.90
CA HIS A 22 -8.49 9.11 -4.26
C HIS A 22 -9.40 7.87 -4.29
N SER A 23 -9.97 7.46 -3.15
CA SER A 23 -10.79 6.25 -3.00
C SER A 23 -10.08 5.02 -3.58
N LEU A 24 -8.85 4.79 -3.12
CA LEU A 24 -8.02 3.63 -3.39
C LEU A 24 -8.22 2.61 -2.26
N ASP A 25 -8.56 1.38 -2.62
CA ASP A 25 -8.65 0.29 -1.68
C ASP A 25 -7.26 -0.29 -1.43
N VAL A 26 -6.92 -0.53 -0.16
CA VAL A 26 -5.68 -1.17 0.24
C VAL A 26 -6.04 -2.49 0.89
N ASN A 27 -5.36 -3.56 0.47
CA ASN A 27 -5.47 -4.88 1.05
C ASN A 27 -4.07 -5.41 1.36
N VAL A 28 -3.88 -5.94 2.57
CA VAL A 28 -2.62 -6.56 2.99
C VAL A 28 -2.85 -8.04 3.26
N MET A 29 -2.02 -8.89 2.67
CA MET A 29 -2.04 -10.34 2.89
C MET A 29 -0.65 -10.83 3.28
N ALA A 30 -0.59 -11.82 4.17
CA ALA A 30 0.64 -12.55 4.43
C ALA A 30 0.87 -13.59 3.33
N ASP A 31 2.05 -13.62 2.75
CA ASP A 31 2.51 -14.68 1.86
C ASP A 31 3.01 -15.84 2.72
N ALA A 32 2.18 -16.87 2.87
CA ALA A 32 2.50 -18.03 3.69
C ALA A 32 3.66 -18.89 3.10
N ALA A 33 4.03 -18.68 1.84
CA ALA A 33 5.11 -19.44 1.20
C ALA A 33 6.47 -18.83 1.48
N THR A 34 6.56 -17.50 1.54
CA THR A 34 7.84 -16.80 1.75
C THR A 34 7.97 -16.14 3.12
N GLY A 35 6.87 -15.96 3.86
CA GLY A 35 6.82 -15.19 5.10
C GLY A 35 6.83 -13.68 4.89
N ASP A 36 6.67 -13.24 3.63
CA ASP A 36 6.57 -11.83 3.26
C ASP A 36 5.12 -11.33 3.33
N TRP A 37 4.94 -10.06 3.01
CA TRP A 37 3.66 -9.37 2.96
C TRP A 37 3.39 -8.92 1.53
N LEU A 38 2.17 -9.14 1.05
CA LEU A 38 1.68 -8.64 -0.22
C LEU A 38 0.70 -7.51 0.05
N VAL A 39 1.05 -6.30 -0.38
CA VAL A 39 0.17 -5.14 -0.34
C VAL A 39 -0.41 -4.94 -1.72
N THR A 40 -1.72 -4.92 -1.83
CA THR A 40 -2.44 -4.67 -3.09
C THR A 40 -3.26 -3.40 -2.95
N ILE A 41 -3.08 -2.49 -3.91
CA ILE A 41 -3.88 -1.28 -4.05
C ILE A 41 -4.81 -1.49 -5.22
N ASP A 42 -6.12 -1.31 -5.02
CA ASP A 42 -7.13 -1.39 -6.07
C ASP A 42 -7.77 -0.02 -6.35
N LYS A 43 -8.04 0.23 -7.62
CA LYS A 43 -8.92 1.29 -8.09
C LYS A 43 -9.84 0.77 -9.18
N GLY A 44 -11.02 0.31 -8.79
CA GLY A 44 -12.08 -0.04 -9.74
C GLY A 44 -11.64 -1.08 -10.77
N GLY A 45 -10.82 -2.06 -10.35
CA GLY A 45 -10.32 -3.13 -11.21
C GLY A 45 -8.89 -2.93 -11.71
N THR A 46 -8.27 -1.77 -11.50
CA THR A 46 -6.82 -1.60 -11.70
C THR A 46 -6.10 -1.86 -10.39
N THR A 47 -5.21 -2.86 -10.38
CA THR A 47 -4.48 -3.25 -9.17
C THR A 47 -2.98 -3.02 -9.29
N LEU A 48 -2.37 -2.66 -8.17
CA LEU A 48 -0.93 -2.63 -7.99
C LEU A 48 -0.59 -3.46 -6.75
N SER A 49 0.14 -4.56 -6.96
CA SER A 49 0.62 -5.40 -5.86
C SER A 49 2.11 -5.24 -5.65
N THR A 50 2.51 -4.98 -4.41
CA THR A 50 3.91 -4.87 -3.99
C THR A 50 4.19 -5.89 -2.89
N ARG A 51 5.25 -6.67 -3.07
CA ARG A 51 5.78 -7.55 -2.03
C ARG A 51 6.70 -6.74 -1.10
N ILE A 52 6.54 -6.90 0.19
CA ILE A 52 7.40 -6.34 1.24
C ILE A 52 7.82 -7.44 2.18
N THR A 53 9.09 -7.44 2.58
CA THR A 53 9.59 -8.46 3.51
C THR A 53 9.05 -8.21 4.93
N ASP A 54 9.09 -9.23 5.80
CA ASP A 54 8.73 -9.03 7.21
C ASP A 54 9.58 -7.96 7.90
N ALA A 55 10.86 -7.86 7.51
CA ALA A 55 11.76 -6.82 8.02
C ALA A 55 11.27 -5.41 7.60
N ASP A 56 10.96 -5.22 6.31
CA ASP A 56 10.43 -3.95 5.81
C ASP A 56 9.07 -3.63 6.43
N ALA A 57 8.20 -4.62 6.61
CA ALA A 57 6.90 -4.44 7.24
C ALA A 57 7.03 -3.98 8.70
N ARG A 58 8.04 -4.47 9.42
CA ARG A 58 8.37 -4.04 10.78
C ARG A 58 8.89 -2.61 10.79
N GLU A 59 9.84 -2.26 9.92
CA GLU A 59 10.34 -0.88 9.78
C GLU A 59 9.23 0.11 9.37
N CYS A 60 8.25 -0.37 8.60
CA CYS A 60 7.06 0.41 8.20
C CYS A 60 6.14 0.68 9.41
N LEU A 61 5.89 -0.32 10.26
CA LEU A 61 5.14 -0.15 11.51
C LEU A 61 5.83 0.80 12.50
N GLU A 62 7.16 0.81 12.54
CA GLU A 62 7.95 1.74 13.36
C GLU A 62 7.98 3.17 12.79
N GLY A 63 7.37 3.42 11.63
CA GLY A 63 7.31 4.74 10.99
C GLY A 63 8.64 5.19 10.38
N VAL A 64 9.59 4.27 10.20
CA VAL A 64 10.95 4.57 9.74
C VAL A 64 11.04 4.51 8.23
N LYS A 65 10.53 3.43 7.60
CA LYS A 65 10.56 3.24 6.14
C LYS A 65 9.36 2.45 5.63
N CYS A 66 8.37 3.13 5.09
CA CYS A 66 7.49 2.57 4.04
C CYS A 66 7.90 3.12 2.65
N VAL A 67 9.16 3.54 2.49
CA VAL A 67 9.59 4.48 1.43
C VAL A 67 9.57 3.85 0.02
N HIS A 68 9.65 2.53 -0.10
CA HIS A 68 9.41 1.87 -1.40
C HIS A 68 7.94 1.77 -1.77
N LEU A 69 7.03 1.82 -0.80
CA LEU A 69 5.60 1.86 -1.08
C LEU A 69 5.17 3.25 -1.55
N GLY A 70 5.69 4.32 -0.94
CA GLY A 70 5.28 5.70 -1.25
C GLY A 70 5.57 6.13 -2.69
N VAL A 71 6.72 5.77 -3.24
CA VAL A 71 7.03 6.05 -4.65
C VAL A 71 6.12 5.27 -5.60
N GLN A 72 5.81 4.02 -5.26
CA GLN A 72 4.89 3.18 -6.05
C GLN A 72 3.45 3.70 -5.97
N ILE A 73 2.97 4.06 -4.78
CA ILE A 73 1.68 4.71 -4.55
C ILE A 73 1.59 6.02 -5.33
N GLY A 74 2.57 6.91 -5.18
CA GLY A 74 2.59 8.19 -5.87
C GLY A 74 2.63 8.04 -7.40
N THR A 75 3.37 7.04 -7.91
CA THR A 75 3.40 6.74 -9.34
C THR A 75 2.07 6.16 -9.82
N PHE A 76 1.45 5.28 -9.04
CA PHE A 76 0.13 4.73 -9.33
C PHE A 76 -0.93 5.83 -9.40
N ILE A 77 -0.99 6.68 -8.37
CA ILE A 77 -1.88 7.85 -8.33
C ILE A 77 -1.58 8.76 -9.52
N LYS A 78 -0.32 9.06 -9.82
CA LYS A 78 0.00 9.91 -10.96
C LYS A 78 -0.50 9.32 -12.28
N ASN A 79 -0.28 8.04 -12.51
CA ASN A 79 -0.63 7.39 -13.79
C ASN A 79 -2.13 7.18 -13.94
N TYR A 80 -2.82 6.78 -12.87
CA TYR A 80 -4.22 6.36 -12.93
C TYR A 80 -5.18 7.41 -12.37
N CYS A 81 -4.77 8.21 -11.39
CA CYS A 81 -5.60 9.29 -10.84
C CYS A 81 -5.40 10.65 -11.51
N LEU A 82 -4.17 11.05 -11.82
CA LEU A 82 -3.87 12.40 -12.31
C LEU A 82 -3.65 12.47 -13.84
N GLY A 83 -3.17 11.40 -14.45
CA GLY A 83 -2.76 11.36 -15.86
C GLY A 83 -3.81 10.88 -16.87
N GLY A 84 -4.96 10.37 -16.41
CA GLY A 84 -5.89 9.65 -17.29
C GLY A 84 -7.33 9.51 -16.78
N GLY A 85 -7.82 10.44 -15.96
CA GLY A 85 -9.25 10.58 -15.67
C GLY A 85 -9.93 9.46 -14.85
N ALA A 86 -9.20 8.52 -14.24
CA ALA A 86 -9.82 7.40 -13.49
C ALA A 86 -9.99 7.64 -11.97
N CYS A 87 -9.54 8.78 -11.43
CA CYS A 87 -9.85 9.18 -10.03
C CYS A 87 -10.63 10.49 -9.94
N ILE A 88 -11.47 10.78 -10.94
CA ILE A 88 -12.57 11.74 -10.80
C ILE A 88 -13.81 10.96 -10.37
N THR A 89 -14.33 11.36 -9.20
CA THR A 89 -15.64 10.95 -8.67
C THR A 89 -16.77 11.67 -9.39
#